data_AF-A0AAW5B3M4-F1
#
_entry.id   AF-A0AAW5B3M4-F1
#
_cell.length_a   1.000
_cell.length_b   1.000
_cell.length_c   1.000
_cell.angle_alpha   90.00
_cell.angle_beta   90.00
_cell.angle_gamma   90.00
#
_symmetry.space_group_name_H-M   'P 1'
#
loop_
_entity.id
_entity.type
_entity.pdbx_description
1 polymer ?
#
loop_
_entity_poly.entity_id
_entity_poly.type
_entity_poly.pdbx_seq_one_letter_code
_entity_poly.pdbx_strand_id
1 'polypeptide(L)'
;MPINKEKRSFYHDIAPLRLTVEGHYGKKEVLAFRDKEGLVLTKEEVIEARKEFLKDIEKAAEFYAVPGMEEVIRKENIKKSIASLSFLIEFQKKENGKLMIPDANLKQLHFKTNLKRDWNFTCGGCGQKTSRKGNKHYYGIDFPCLPSLYHSAERACSVECGQHIWNEVLRNWIYENDYQDVFALHL
;
A
#
# COMPACT_ATOMS: atom_id res chain seq x y z
N MET A 1 -31.56 5.35 -26.70
CA MET A 1 -31.31 6.78 -26.40
C MET A 1 -30.08 7.20 -27.20
N PRO A 2 -30.11 8.31 -27.95
CA PRO A 2 -28.92 8.79 -28.64
C PRO A 2 -27.88 9.19 -27.57
N ILE A 3 -26.74 8.52 -27.60
CA ILE A 3 -25.61 8.79 -26.71
C ILE A 3 -25.07 10.17 -27.12
N ASN A 4 -25.13 11.13 -26.20
CA ASN A 4 -24.60 12.47 -26.40
C ASN A 4 -23.08 12.41 -26.48
N LYS A 5 -22.53 12.59 -27.69
CA LYS A 5 -21.09 12.43 -28.01
C LYS A 5 -20.21 13.53 -27.43
N GLU A 6 -20.76 14.67 -27.02
CA GLU A 6 -19.97 15.87 -26.71
C GLU A 6 -19.32 15.90 -25.31
N LYS A 7 -19.47 14.85 -24.48
CA LYS A 7 -19.07 14.94 -23.07
C LYS A 7 -18.38 13.74 -22.42
N ARG A 8 -17.97 12.69 -23.13
CA ARG A 8 -17.09 11.71 -22.46
C ARG A 8 -15.65 12.19 -22.58
N SER A 9 -14.95 12.28 -21.45
CA SER A 9 -13.48 12.33 -21.47
C SER A 9 -13.00 10.92 -21.85
N PHE A 10 -13.09 10.60 -23.14
CA PHE A 10 -13.10 9.23 -23.66
C PHE A 10 -11.76 8.48 -23.53
N TYR A 11 -10.64 9.20 -23.36
CA TYR A 11 -9.39 8.70 -23.97
C TYR A 11 -8.34 8.15 -22.99
N HIS A 12 -8.57 8.22 -21.67
CA HIS A 12 -7.58 7.74 -20.70
C HIS A 12 -7.79 6.30 -20.21
N ASP A 13 -8.94 5.69 -20.50
CA ASP A 13 -9.31 4.36 -19.99
C ASP A 13 -10.06 3.56 -21.05
N ILE A 14 -9.31 3.02 -22.02
CA ILE A 14 -9.84 2.06 -22.99
C ILE A 14 -9.44 0.67 -22.54
N ALA A 15 -10.42 -0.17 -22.24
CA ALA A 15 -10.18 -1.52 -21.76
C ALA A 15 -10.65 -2.57 -22.79
N PRO A 16 -9.90 -3.67 -22.97
CA PRO A 16 -10.38 -4.80 -23.75
C PRO A 16 -11.63 -5.42 -23.09
N LEU A 17 -12.59 -5.80 -23.92
CA LEU A 17 -13.82 -6.49 -23.53
C LEU A 17 -14.05 -7.69 -24.46
N ARG A 18 -14.21 -8.88 -23.89
CA ARG A 18 -14.63 -10.05 -24.68
C ARG A 18 -16.15 -10.09 -24.76
N LEU A 19 -16.66 -10.23 -25.98
CA LEU A 19 -18.09 -10.30 -26.27
C LEU A 19 -18.38 -11.57 -27.05
N THR A 20 -19.53 -12.20 -26.79
CA THR A 20 -20.07 -13.24 -27.67
C THR A 20 -21.07 -12.59 -28.61
N VAL A 21 -20.81 -12.69 -29.91
CA VAL A 21 -21.72 -12.23 -30.97
C VAL A 21 -22.32 -13.44 -31.69
N GLU A 22 -23.61 -13.39 -31.96
CA GLU A 22 -24.32 -14.42 -32.72
C GLU A 22 -24.42 -13.97 -34.18
N GLY A 23 -23.84 -14.76 -35.08
CA GLY A 23 -23.86 -14.52 -36.52
C GLY A 23 -24.48 -15.68 -37.29
N HIS A 24 -24.49 -15.55 -38.61
CA HIS A 24 -25.06 -16.58 -39.52
C HIS A 24 -24.45 -17.98 -39.38
N TYR A 25 -23.24 -18.09 -38.83
CA TYR A 25 -22.52 -19.37 -38.62
C TYR A 25 -22.42 -19.77 -37.14
N GLY A 26 -23.28 -19.20 -36.28
CA GLY A 26 -23.32 -19.48 -34.85
C GLY A 26 -22.65 -18.39 -34.00
N LYS A 27 -22.40 -18.73 -32.73
CA LYS A 27 -21.82 -17.83 -31.73
C LYS A 27 -20.30 -17.78 -31.84
N LYS A 28 -19.73 -16.57 -31.84
CA LYS A 28 -18.29 -16.34 -31.88
C LYS A 28 -17.90 -15.35 -30.78
N GLU A 29 -16.80 -15.64 -30.08
CA GLU A 29 -16.17 -14.67 -29.19
C GLU A 29 -15.33 -13.67 -30.01
N VAL A 30 -15.51 -12.38 -29.72
CA VAL A 30 -14.77 -11.28 -30.33
C VAL A 30 -14.21 -10.36 -29.25
N LEU A 31 -13.11 -9.69 -29.58
CA LEU A 31 -12.56 -8.64 -28.75
C LEU A 31 -13.11 -7.28 -29.21
N ALA A 32 -13.72 -6.57 -28.29
CA ALA A 32 -14.12 -5.17 -28.44
C ALA A 32 -13.37 -4.30 -27.43
N PHE A 33 -13.52 -2.99 -27.54
CA PHE A 33 -13.01 -2.05 -26.56
C PHE A 33 -14.17 -1.30 -25.91
N ARG A 34 -14.00 -0.91 -24.66
CA ARG A 34 -14.96 -0.09 -23.92
C ARG A 34 -14.28 1.10 -23.26
N ASP A 35 -15.04 2.16 -23.04
CA ASP A 35 -14.59 3.31 -22.25
C ASP A 35 -14.71 3.08 -20.73
N LYS A 36 -14.34 4.09 -19.94
CA LYS A 36 -14.47 4.10 -18.47
C LYS A 36 -15.89 3.92 -17.94
N GLU A 37 -16.91 4.26 -18.74
CA GLU A 37 -18.32 4.06 -18.39
C GLU A 37 -18.79 2.63 -18.72
N GLY A 38 -17.92 1.82 -19.32
CA GLY A 38 -18.18 0.43 -19.67
C GLY A 38 -18.88 0.27 -21.02
N LEU A 39 -18.96 1.33 -21.83
CA LEU A 39 -19.72 1.35 -23.07
C LEU A 39 -18.84 0.94 -24.25
N VAL A 40 -19.37 0.03 -25.08
CA VAL A 40 -18.64 -0.55 -26.23
C VAL A 40 -18.41 0.51 -27.30
N LEU A 41 -17.16 0.64 -27.74
CA LEU A 41 -16.74 1.62 -28.73
C LEU A 41 -17.00 1.13 -30.15
N THR A 42 -17.38 2.07 -31.01
CA THR A 42 -17.42 1.89 -32.47
C THR A 42 -16.00 1.83 -33.05
N LYS A 43 -15.90 1.38 -34.29
CA LYS A 43 -14.63 1.31 -35.02
C LYS A 43 -13.96 2.69 -35.11
N GLU A 44 -14.74 3.72 -35.42
CA GLU A 44 -14.27 5.08 -35.59
C GLU A 44 -13.73 5.66 -34.28
N GLU A 45 -14.43 5.43 -33.16
CA GLU A 45 -13.98 5.83 -31.82
C GLU A 45 -12.67 5.14 -31.43
N VAL A 46 -12.51 3.84 -31.74
CA VAL A 46 -11.24 3.12 -31.50
C VAL A 46 -10.09 3.69 -32.33
N ILE A 47 -10.34 4.04 -33.60
CA ILE A 47 -9.32 4.62 -34.48
C ILE A 47 -8.87 6.00 -33.98
N GLU A 48 -9.81 6.85 -33.56
CA GLU A 48 -9.50 8.17 -33.00
C GLU A 48 -8.73 8.04 -31.69
N ALA A 49 -9.23 7.20 -30.77
CA ALA A 49 -8.62 7.01 -29.48
C ALA A 49 -7.22 6.40 -29.58
N ARG A 50 -6.97 5.53 -30.57
CA ARG A 50 -5.63 5.04 -30.90
C ARG A 50 -4.68 6.18 -31.27
N LYS A 51 -5.11 7.18 -32.05
CA LYS A 51 -4.24 8.30 -32.44
C LYS A 51 -3.83 9.13 -31.23
N GLU A 52 -4.76 9.43 -30.34
CA GLU A 52 -4.46 10.17 -29.11
C GLU A 52 -3.57 9.35 -28.17
N PHE A 53 -3.87 8.07 -27.98
CA PHE A 53 -3.05 7.17 -27.18
C PHE A 53 -1.61 7.06 -27.69
N LEU A 54 -1.39 7.02 -29.01
CA LEU A 54 -0.06 7.03 -29.59
C LEU A 54 0.69 8.34 -29.30
N LYS A 55 0.03 9.50 -29.37
CA LYS A 55 0.64 10.78 -28.98
C LYS A 55 1.05 10.80 -27.51
N ASP A 56 0.23 10.22 -26.64
CA ASP A 56 0.54 10.14 -25.20
C ASP A 56 1.70 9.17 -24.94
N ILE A 57 1.78 8.04 -25.66
CA ILE A 57 2.95 7.15 -25.61
C ILE A 57 4.22 7.89 -26.07
N GLU A 58 4.16 8.65 -27.16
CA GLU A 58 5.31 9.40 -27.66
C GLU A 58 5.79 10.45 -26.64
N LYS A 59 4.87 11.19 -26.02
CA LYS A 59 5.21 12.12 -24.93
C LYS A 59 5.77 11.40 -23.70
N ALA A 60 5.19 10.24 -23.34
CA ALA A 60 5.68 9.45 -22.23
C ALA A 60 7.09 8.89 -22.51
N ALA A 61 7.43 8.59 -23.76
CA ALA A 61 8.77 8.15 -24.14
C ALA A 61 9.85 9.18 -23.77
N GLU A 62 9.53 10.48 -23.81
CA GLU A 62 10.43 11.54 -23.34
C GLU A 62 10.81 11.36 -21.86
N PHE A 63 9.84 11.02 -21.01
CA PHE A 63 10.09 10.73 -19.59
C PHE A 63 11.06 9.55 -19.43
N TYR A 64 10.83 8.44 -20.12
CA TYR A 64 11.69 7.25 -20.00
C TYR A 64 13.09 7.44 -20.60
N ALA A 65 13.28 8.41 -21.50
CA ALA A 65 14.58 8.71 -22.09
C ALA A 65 15.51 9.55 -21.18
N VAL A 66 14.98 10.16 -20.11
CA VAL A 66 15.78 11.00 -19.20
C VAL A 66 16.71 10.13 -18.34
N PRO A 67 18.03 10.44 -18.28
CA PRO A 67 18.96 9.74 -17.39
C PRO A 67 18.51 9.80 -15.93
N GLY A 68 18.48 8.64 -15.26
CA GLY A 68 18.07 8.52 -13.87
C GLY A 68 16.56 8.36 -13.64
N MET A 69 15.75 8.23 -14.70
CA MET A 69 14.30 8.10 -14.55
C MET A 69 13.86 6.80 -13.84
N GLU A 70 14.63 5.72 -13.99
CA GLU A 70 14.38 4.46 -13.25
C GLU A 70 14.34 4.67 -11.73
N GLU A 71 15.20 5.54 -11.20
CA GLU A 71 15.23 5.85 -9.78
C GLU A 71 14.02 6.68 -9.34
N VAL A 72 13.51 7.55 -10.21
CA VAL A 72 12.27 8.30 -9.99
C VAL A 72 11.07 7.34 -9.98
N ILE A 73 10.99 6.43 -10.96
CA ILE A 73 9.95 5.40 -11.06
C ILE A 73 9.96 4.53 -9.80
N ARG A 74 11.15 4.06 -9.37
CA ARG A 74 11.32 3.27 -8.15
C ARG A 74 10.77 4.02 -6.94
N LYS A 75 11.19 5.28 -6.71
CA LYS A 75 10.72 6.09 -5.57
C LYS A 75 9.21 6.32 -5.59
N GLU A 76 8.63 6.60 -6.74
CA GLU A 76 7.17 6.80 -6.86
C GLU A 76 6.39 5.51 -6.61
N ASN A 77 6.88 4.37 -7.09
CA ASN A 77 6.29 3.07 -6.81
C ASN A 77 6.35 2.73 -5.31
N ILE A 78 7.47 3.02 -4.63
CA ILE A 78 7.59 2.87 -3.18
C ILE A 78 6.58 3.75 -2.45
N LYS A 79 6.47 5.04 -2.80
CA LYS A 79 5.49 5.94 -2.20
C LYS A 79 4.05 5.45 -2.37
N LYS A 80 3.70 4.94 -3.57
CA LYS A 80 2.37 4.36 -3.82
C LYS A 80 2.13 3.08 -3.01
N SER A 81 3.13 2.21 -2.91
CA SER A 81 3.06 1.01 -2.06
C SER A 81 2.81 1.40 -0.60
N ILE A 82 3.54 2.38 -0.06
CA ILE A 82 3.34 2.86 1.31
C ILE A 82 1.97 3.56 1.47
N ALA A 83 1.53 4.35 0.50
CA ALA A 83 0.22 4.98 0.52
C ALA A 83 -0.91 3.95 0.53
N SER A 84 -0.73 2.76 -0.04
CA SER A 84 -1.71 1.68 0.08
C SER A 84 -1.84 1.14 1.52
N LEU A 85 -0.82 1.35 2.36
CA LEU A 85 -0.81 1.01 3.78
C LEU A 85 -1.38 2.11 4.67
N SER A 86 -1.63 3.31 4.14
CA SER A 86 -1.93 4.51 4.94
C SER A 86 -3.30 4.50 5.63
N PHE A 87 -4.20 3.58 5.25
CA PHE A 87 -5.43 3.33 6.00
C PHE A 87 -5.17 2.81 7.41
N LEU A 88 -4.00 2.22 7.66
CA LEU A 88 -3.63 1.58 8.92
C LEU A 88 -2.57 2.36 9.71
N ILE A 89 -1.77 3.18 9.02
CA ILE A 89 -0.73 4.02 9.61
C ILE A 89 -0.64 5.37 8.89
N GLU A 90 -0.71 6.46 9.65
CA GLU A 90 -0.48 7.80 9.11
C GLU A 90 1.02 8.16 9.18
N PHE A 91 1.71 8.05 8.05
CA PHE A 91 3.09 8.51 7.92
C PHE A 91 3.13 10.02 7.65
N GLN A 92 3.70 10.78 8.58
CA GLN A 92 3.93 12.21 8.39
C GLN A 92 5.16 12.47 7.50
N LYS A 93 5.13 13.53 6.71
CA LYS A 93 6.28 13.97 5.90
C LYS A 93 7.06 15.06 6.63
N LYS A 94 8.38 14.99 6.55
CA LYS A 94 9.27 16.12 6.89
C LYS A 94 9.32 17.15 5.77
N GLU A 95 9.90 18.30 6.07
CA GLU A 95 10.18 19.38 5.10
C GLU A 95 11.00 18.90 3.89
N ASN A 96 11.90 17.93 4.08
CA ASN A 96 12.69 17.32 3.00
C ASN A 96 11.94 16.24 2.20
N GLY A 97 10.64 16.07 2.44
CA GLY A 97 9.78 15.10 1.75
C GLY A 97 9.91 13.65 2.20
N LYS A 98 10.81 13.34 3.14
CA LYS A 98 10.95 11.99 3.71
C LYS A 98 9.84 11.68 4.72
N LEU A 99 9.41 10.43 4.77
CA LEU A 99 8.41 9.91 5.71
C LEU A 99 9.03 9.68 7.08
N MET A 100 8.33 10.05 8.15
CA MET A 100 8.75 9.75 9.52
C MET A 100 8.19 8.41 9.97
N ILE A 101 8.96 7.69 10.78
CA ILE A 101 8.41 6.58 11.56
C ILE A 101 7.44 7.18 12.57
N PRO A 102 6.16 6.75 12.58
CA PRO A 102 5.16 7.26 13.50
C PRO A 102 5.35 6.68 14.90
N ASP A 103 4.66 7.26 15.89
CA ASP A 103 4.61 6.70 17.23
C ASP A 103 3.84 5.37 17.25
N ALA A 104 4.23 4.49 18.17
CA ALA A 104 3.62 3.19 18.32
C ALA A 104 2.19 3.33 18.85
N ASN A 105 1.23 2.66 18.19
CA ASN A 105 -0.12 2.53 18.73
C ASN A 105 -0.15 1.43 19.80
N LEU A 106 0.19 1.79 21.03
CA LEU A 106 0.28 0.86 22.15
C LEU A 106 -1.05 0.70 22.88
N LYS A 107 -1.47 -0.54 23.09
CA LYS A 107 -2.63 -0.86 23.91
C LYS A 107 -2.20 -1.34 25.29
N GLN A 108 -2.58 -0.61 26.33
CA GLN A 108 -2.40 -1.08 27.71
C GLN A 108 -3.34 -2.26 27.98
N LEU A 109 -2.78 -3.36 28.48
CA LEU A 109 -3.45 -4.62 28.77
C LEU A 109 -3.17 -5.07 30.20
N HIS A 110 -4.11 -5.78 30.79
CA HIS A 110 -3.99 -6.30 32.15
C HIS A 110 -3.77 -7.81 32.15
N PHE A 111 -3.03 -8.28 33.15
CA PHE A 111 -2.84 -9.70 33.40
C PHE A 111 -4.18 -10.33 33.80
N LYS A 112 -4.56 -11.41 33.12
CA LYS A 112 -5.74 -12.19 33.52
C LYS A 112 -5.53 -12.76 34.91
N THR A 113 -6.55 -12.67 35.76
CA THR A 113 -6.47 -13.03 37.18
C THR A 113 -6.93 -14.45 37.47
N ASN A 114 -7.64 -15.08 36.53
CA ASN A 114 -8.32 -16.37 36.66
C ASN A 114 -7.59 -17.52 35.95
N LEU A 115 -6.27 -17.40 35.71
CA LEU A 115 -5.49 -18.44 35.05
C LEU A 115 -4.94 -19.44 36.07
N LYS A 116 -4.98 -20.74 35.73
CA LYS A 116 -4.41 -21.83 36.56
C LYS A 116 -2.87 -21.76 36.70
N ARG A 117 -2.19 -21.02 35.82
CA ARG A 117 -0.74 -20.80 35.83
C ARG A 117 -0.44 -19.31 35.72
N ASP A 118 0.63 -18.87 36.38
CA ASP A 118 1.11 -17.50 36.31
C ASP A 118 1.57 -17.18 34.88
N TRP A 119 0.75 -16.39 34.17
CA TRP A 119 1.11 -15.91 32.84
C TRP A 119 2.19 -14.83 32.94
N ASN A 120 3.24 -15.00 32.15
CA ASN A 120 4.40 -14.12 32.07
C ASN A 120 4.97 -14.15 30.66
N PHE A 121 5.78 -13.15 30.32
CA PHE A 121 6.51 -13.06 29.06
C PHE A 121 7.84 -12.34 29.27
N THR A 122 8.77 -12.48 28.32
CA THR A 122 10.00 -11.69 28.28
C THR A 122 9.76 -10.49 27.38
N CYS A 123 9.98 -9.28 27.87
CA CYS A 123 9.81 -8.07 27.07
C CYS A 123 10.86 -8.01 25.95
N GLY A 124 10.42 -7.85 24.70
CA GLY A 124 11.34 -7.76 23.55
C GLY A 124 12.29 -6.57 23.60
N GLY A 125 11.88 -5.46 24.24
CA GLY A 125 12.67 -4.22 24.25
C GLY A 125 13.76 -4.16 25.33
N CYS A 126 13.59 -4.85 26.47
CA CYS A 126 14.56 -4.81 27.57
C CYS A 126 15.01 -6.19 28.09
N GLY A 127 14.44 -7.27 27.55
CA GLY A 127 14.75 -8.65 27.97
C GLY A 127 14.25 -9.03 29.37
N GLN A 128 13.58 -8.14 30.10
CA GLN A 128 13.09 -8.42 31.44
C GLN A 128 11.84 -9.30 31.42
N LYS A 129 11.73 -10.19 32.40
CA LYS A 129 10.53 -11.01 32.61
C LYS A 129 9.41 -10.17 33.21
N THR A 130 8.32 -10.00 32.47
CA THR A 130 7.12 -9.31 32.91
C THR A 130 6.06 -10.33 33.36
N SER A 131 5.51 -10.11 34.55
CA SER A 131 4.45 -10.94 35.12
C SER A 131 3.56 -10.13 36.05
N ARG A 132 2.37 -10.68 36.37
CA ARG A 132 1.42 -10.10 37.34
C ARG A 132 2.03 -9.83 38.71
N LYS A 133 3.03 -10.61 39.14
CA LYS A 133 3.67 -10.47 40.47
C LYS A 133 4.49 -9.19 40.59
N GLY A 134 5.07 -8.72 39.49
CA GLY A 134 5.87 -7.49 39.45
C GLY A 134 5.19 -6.31 38.75
N ASN A 135 4.13 -6.53 37.98
CA ASN A 135 3.55 -5.53 37.08
C ASN A 135 2.02 -5.56 37.11
N LYS A 136 1.39 -4.37 37.12
CA LYS A 136 -0.07 -4.22 37.08
C LYS A 136 -0.65 -4.36 35.67
N HIS A 137 0.11 -3.98 34.66
CA HIS A 137 -0.27 -3.99 33.26
C HIS A 137 0.97 -4.26 32.39
N TYR A 138 0.73 -4.45 31.10
CA TYR A 138 1.71 -4.54 30.03
C TYR A 138 1.15 -3.84 28.79
N TYR A 139 1.95 -3.69 27.75
CA TYR A 139 1.52 -3.06 26.50
C TYR A 139 1.55 -4.08 25.37
N GLY A 140 0.47 -4.15 24.60
CA GLY A 140 0.43 -4.86 23.33
C GLY A 140 0.80 -3.91 22.19
N ILE A 141 1.57 -4.43 21.24
CA ILE A 141 1.98 -3.72 20.02
C ILE A 141 1.33 -4.45 18.85
N ASP A 142 0.63 -3.72 18.02
CA ASP A 142 -0.03 -4.24 16.82
C ASP A 142 0.68 -3.70 15.57
N PHE A 143 0.95 -4.57 14.59
CA PHE A 143 1.59 -4.23 13.32
C PHE A 143 0.64 -4.48 12.15
N PRO A 144 -0.53 -3.80 12.11
CA PRO A 144 -1.61 -4.16 11.19
C PRO A 144 -1.23 -3.96 9.72
N CYS A 145 -0.21 -3.16 9.41
CA CYS A 145 0.10 -2.75 8.04
C CYS A 145 1.31 -3.46 7.42
N LEU A 146 1.99 -4.35 8.15
CA LEU A 146 3.20 -5.00 7.67
C LEU A 146 2.83 -6.41 7.21
N PRO A 147 2.83 -6.72 5.90
CA PRO A 147 2.31 -8.00 5.39
C PRO A 147 3.00 -9.23 6.00
N SER A 148 4.30 -9.14 6.30
CA SER A 148 5.07 -10.21 6.97
C SER A 148 4.73 -10.38 8.46
N LEU A 149 4.07 -9.39 9.07
CA LEU A 149 3.82 -9.29 10.51
C LEU A 149 2.33 -9.10 10.85
N TYR A 150 1.45 -9.29 9.86
CA TYR A 150 0.00 -9.04 9.94
C TYR A 150 -0.73 -9.80 11.07
N HIS A 151 -0.04 -10.71 11.77
CA HIS A 151 -0.54 -11.46 12.92
C HIS A 151 0.44 -11.58 14.09
N SER A 152 1.61 -10.92 14.04
CA SER A 152 2.56 -10.94 15.16
C SER A 152 2.21 -9.82 16.13
N ALA A 153 1.67 -10.19 17.29
CA ALA A 153 1.46 -9.25 18.39
C ALA A 153 2.65 -9.32 19.35
N GLU A 154 3.42 -8.24 19.41
CA GLU A 154 4.51 -8.09 20.38
C GLU A 154 4.02 -7.53 21.71
N ARG A 155 4.82 -7.71 22.76
CA ARG A 155 4.48 -7.24 24.12
C ARG A 155 5.63 -6.50 24.77
N ALA A 156 5.30 -5.40 25.43
CA ALA A 156 6.25 -4.56 26.14
C ALA A 156 5.88 -4.41 27.63
N CYS A 157 6.90 -4.24 28.46
CA CYS A 157 6.72 -3.97 29.89
C CYS A 157 6.39 -2.49 30.19
N SER A 158 6.72 -1.59 29.26
CA SER A 158 6.49 -0.14 29.38
C SER A 158 6.21 0.49 28.00
N VAL A 159 5.79 1.75 27.99
CA VAL A 159 5.58 2.54 26.76
C VAL A 159 6.90 2.69 26.00
N GLU A 160 8.00 2.96 26.69
CA GLU A 160 9.33 3.16 26.10
C GLU A 160 9.81 1.87 25.42
N CYS A 161 9.63 0.71 26.07
CA CYS A 161 9.93 -0.58 25.44
C CYS A 161 9.03 -0.85 24.24
N GLY A 162 7.75 -0.45 24.31
CA GLY A 162 6.82 -0.57 23.19
C GLY A 162 7.25 0.25 21.99
N GLN A 163 7.63 1.51 22.22
CA GLN A 163 8.15 2.39 21.19
C GLN A 163 9.48 1.88 20.60
N HIS A 164 10.35 1.33 21.44
CA HIS A 164 11.62 0.75 20.99
C HIS A 164 11.40 -0.43 20.03
N ILE A 165 10.59 -1.41 20.43
CA ILE A 165 10.24 -2.57 19.59
C ILE A 165 9.59 -2.11 18.28
N TRP A 166 8.65 -1.16 18.35
CA TRP A 166 8.00 -0.60 17.17
C TRP A 166 8.99 0.02 16.18
N ASN A 167 9.89 0.87 16.69
CA ASN A 167 10.90 1.52 15.87
C ASN A 167 11.85 0.51 15.23
N GLU A 168 12.26 -0.53 15.97
CA GLU A 168 13.13 -1.59 15.46
C GLU A 168 12.44 -2.39 14.35
N VAL A 169 11.21 -2.83 14.57
CA VAL A 169 10.43 -3.60 13.60
C VAL A 169 10.19 -2.80 12.32
N LEU A 170 9.75 -1.55 12.42
CA LEU A 170 9.56 -0.70 11.25
C LEU A 170 10.87 -0.40 10.53
N ARG A 171 11.96 -0.18 11.28
CA ARG A 171 13.29 0.00 10.69
C ARG A 171 13.70 -1.24 9.89
N ASN A 172 13.58 -2.43 10.46
CA ASN A 172 13.93 -3.68 9.76
C ASN A 172 13.09 -3.85 8.50
N TRP A 173 11.78 -3.62 8.57
CA TRP A 173 10.91 -3.63 7.39
C TRP A 173 11.35 -2.63 6.32
N ILE A 174 11.74 -1.41 6.69
CA ILE A 174 12.28 -0.39 5.77
C ILE A 174 13.56 -0.89 5.07
N TYR A 175 14.46 -1.54 5.81
CA TYR A 175 15.70 -2.09 5.25
C TYR A 175 15.45 -3.30 4.36
N GLU A 176 14.59 -4.23 4.77
CA GLU A 176 14.26 -5.44 4.01
C GLU A 176 13.59 -5.15 2.65
N ASN A 177 12.98 -3.97 2.51
CA ASN A 177 12.29 -3.54 1.29
C ASN A 177 13.04 -2.45 0.51
N ASP A 178 14.27 -2.08 0.91
CA ASP A 178 15.06 -1.02 0.28
C ASP A 178 14.39 0.37 0.23
N TYR A 179 13.72 0.75 1.33
CA TYR A 179 12.93 2.00 1.46
C TYR A 179 13.67 3.14 2.20
N GLN A 180 14.94 2.98 2.55
CA GLN A 180 15.75 3.91 3.36
C GLN A 180 15.78 5.34 2.79
N ASP A 181 15.68 5.47 1.47
CA ASP A 181 15.76 6.77 0.77
C ASP A 181 14.48 7.60 0.94
N VAL A 182 13.37 6.92 1.22
CA VAL A 182 12.04 7.51 1.37
C VAL A 182 11.74 7.84 2.84
N PHE A 183 12.38 7.16 3.78
CA PHE A 183 12.18 7.37 5.22
C PHE A 183 13.28 8.24 5.87
N ALA A 184 12.87 9.03 6.86
CA ALA A 184 13.74 9.77 7.76
C ALA A 184 14.17 8.84 8.90
N LEU A 185 15.16 7.99 8.63
CA LEU A 185 15.78 7.14 9.64
C LEU A 185 16.70 8.02 10.51
N HIS A 186 16.20 8.44 11.67
CA HIS A 186 17.07 9.06 12.69
C HIS A 186 18.05 8.00 13.23
N LEU A 187 19.34 8.34 13.29
CA LEU A 187 20.28 7.70 14.22
C LEU A 187 19.97 8.18 15.65
#